data_AF-A0A7S2J0K7-F1
#
_entry.id   AF-A0A7S2J0K7-F1
#
_cell.length_a   1.000
_cell.length_b   1.000
_cell.length_c   1.000
_cell.angle_alpha   90.00
_cell.angle_beta   90.00
_cell.angle_gamma   90.00
#
_symmetry.space_group_name_H-M   'P 1'
#
loop_
_entity.id
_entity.type
_entity.pdbx_description
1 polymer ?
#
loop_
_entity_poly.entity_id
_entity_poly.type
_entity_poly.pdbx_seq_one_letter_code
_entity_poly.pdbx_strand_id
1 'polypeptide(L)'
;GYAVEAQKALTAGTPSTASSYTTTPQLEDITAVSANDYEVAPVAEDARLVGGARPPAPDAVPAPAGELSADVYRMVSGGCGGSLKRHDQRSLLISGGCLLIYDKGSRSKVKTVVNLVGGIEFCRLTSTGVLSLVVNRVPQGASKEDGVTESKHYFFEFLDTQLAAVFQAALTPEQLPNL
;
A
#
# COMPACT_ATOMS: atom_id res chain seq x y z
N GLY A 1 -4.43 51.35 34.99
CA GLY A 1 -3.07 51.04 34.54
C GLY A 1 -2.87 49.54 34.63
N TYR A 2 -2.74 48.86 33.50
CA TYR A 2 -2.33 47.46 33.46
C TYR A 2 -1.23 47.36 32.42
N ALA A 3 -0.09 46.84 32.89
CA ALA A 3 1.17 46.80 32.19
C ALA A 3 1.15 45.81 31.03
N VAL A 4 1.76 46.23 29.92
CA VAL A 4 1.97 45.46 28.70
C VAL A 4 3.34 44.83 28.86
N GLU A 5 3.43 43.52 29.08
CA GLU A 5 4.72 42.81 29.14
C GLU A 5 4.99 42.14 27.79
N ALA A 6 5.94 42.73 27.06
CA ALA A 6 6.41 42.28 25.78
C ALA A 6 7.38 41.10 25.95
N GLN A 7 7.07 39.95 25.35
CA GLN A 7 8.03 38.86 25.24
C GLN A 7 8.83 38.97 23.95
N LYS A 8 10.15 39.00 24.17
CA LYS A 8 11.25 39.27 23.25
C LYS A 8 11.57 38.01 22.45
N ALA A 9 11.54 38.13 21.11
CA ALA A 9 11.97 37.12 20.17
C ALA A 9 13.48 36.86 20.28
N LEU A 10 13.88 35.60 20.44
CA LEU A 10 15.23 35.12 20.15
C LEU A 10 15.18 34.26 18.88
N THR A 11 15.59 34.86 17.76
CA THR A 11 15.95 34.17 16.53
C THR A 11 17.41 33.73 16.63
N ALA A 12 17.65 32.42 16.77
CA ALA A 12 18.98 31.82 16.58
C ALA A 12 19.02 31.21 15.17
N GLY A 13 19.85 31.79 14.31
CA GLY A 13 20.09 31.32 12.95
C GLY A 13 20.97 30.07 12.94
N THR A 14 20.64 29.12 12.06
CA THR A 14 21.50 28.00 11.70
C THR A 14 22.14 28.23 10.32
N PRO A 15 23.44 27.95 10.15
CA PRO A 15 24.12 28.08 8.87
C PRO A 15 23.68 27.00 7.89
N SER A 16 23.28 27.44 6.70
CA SER A 16 22.93 26.60 5.56
C SER A 16 24.21 26.10 4.87
N THR A 17 24.52 24.82 5.03
CA THR A 17 25.59 24.15 4.29
C THR A 17 25.03 23.70 2.93
N ALA A 18 25.27 24.51 1.90
CA ALA A 18 24.97 24.15 0.53
C ALA A 18 25.88 22.99 0.09
N SER A 19 25.28 21.83 -0.19
CA SER A 19 25.94 20.69 -0.81
C SER A 19 25.38 20.54 -2.22
N SER A 20 26.12 21.05 -3.20
CA SER A 20 25.79 20.94 -4.63
C SER A 20 26.42 19.67 -5.20
N TYR A 21 25.65 18.59 -5.29
CA TYR A 21 25.98 17.47 -6.16
C TYR A 21 25.32 17.71 -7.51
N THR A 22 26.15 17.97 -8.53
CA THR A 22 25.73 17.97 -9.93
C THR A 22 25.93 16.55 -10.44
N THR A 23 24.86 15.76 -10.48
CA THR A 23 24.88 14.42 -11.09
C THR A 23 24.35 14.54 -12.51
N THR A 24 25.28 14.47 -13.46
CA THR A 24 25.03 14.38 -14.90
C THR A 24 24.31 13.06 -15.21
N PRO A 25 23.10 13.05 -15.82
CA PRO A 25 22.52 11.82 -16.31
C PRO A 25 23.23 11.40 -17.60
N GLN A 26 23.91 10.26 -17.56
CA GLN A 26 24.45 9.60 -18.75
C GLN A 26 23.28 9.03 -19.54
N LEU A 27 23.15 9.47 -20.79
CA LEU A 27 22.11 9.05 -21.72
C LEU A 27 22.49 7.66 -22.25
N GLU A 28 21.87 6.62 -21.71
CA GLU A 28 22.05 5.24 -22.20
C GLU A 28 20.98 4.93 -23.25
N ASP A 29 21.48 4.57 -24.41
CA ASP A 29 20.78 4.25 -25.65
C ASP A 29 20.03 2.91 -25.48
N ILE A 30 18.69 2.98 -25.37
CA ILE A 30 17.85 1.80 -25.18
C ILE A 30 17.44 1.28 -26.55
N THR A 31 18.15 0.26 -27.02
CA THR A 31 17.86 -0.48 -28.24
C THR A 31 16.52 -1.21 -28.13
N ALA A 32 15.73 -1.10 -29.19
CA ALA A 32 14.39 -1.68 -29.33
C ALA A 32 14.41 -3.20 -29.21
N VAL A 33 13.62 -3.74 -28.28
CA VAL A 33 13.42 -5.18 -28.14
C VAL A 33 12.16 -5.60 -28.88
N SER A 34 12.38 -6.57 -29.77
CA SER A 34 11.48 -7.21 -30.71
C SER A 34 10.14 -7.65 -30.11
N ALA A 35 9.06 -7.38 -30.84
CA ALA A 35 7.74 -7.95 -30.61
C ALA A 35 7.81 -9.48 -30.81
N ASN A 36 7.39 -10.23 -29.81
CA ASN A 36 7.08 -11.65 -29.98
C ASN A 36 5.58 -11.74 -30.26
N ASP A 37 5.23 -12.11 -31.49
CA ASP A 37 3.91 -12.62 -31.88
C ASP A 37 3.72 -13.99 -31.22
N TYR A 38 2.90 -14.06 -30.18
CA TYR A 38 2.38 -15.31 -29.66
C TYR A 38 0.94 -15.49 -30.16
N GLU A 39 0.84 -16.24 -31.25
CA GLU A 39 -0.40 -16.81 -31.77
C GLU A 39 -0.92 -17.85 -30.77
N VAL A 40 -1.98 -17.52 -30.04
CA VAL A 40 -2.64 -18.42 -29.09
C VAL A 40 -3.72 -19.22 -29.83
N ALA A 41 -3.51 -20.53 -29.95
CA ALA A 41 -4.46 -21.46 -30.55
C ALA A 41 -5.78 -21.55 -29.74
N PRO A 42 -6.93 -21.75 -30.38
CA PRO A 42 -8.22 -21.94 -29.71
C PRO A 42 -8.28 -23.32 -29.05
N VAL A 43 -8.45 -23.34 -27.72
CA VAL A 43 -8.65 -24.59 -26.97
C VAL A 43 -10.16 -24.89 -26.96
N ALA A 44 -10.52 -26.05 -27.48
CA ALA A 44 -11.89 -26.52 -27.63
C ALA A 44 -12.63 -26.66 -26.28
N GLU A 45 -13.85 -26.17 -26.25
CA GLU A 45 -14.83 -26.45 -25.20
C GLU A 45 -15.26 -27.91 -25.26
N ASP A 46 -15.03 -28.69 -24.20
CA ASP A 46 -15.70 -29.97 -24.00
C ASP A 46 -16.63 -29.86 -22.78
N ALA A 47 -17.91 -29.78 -23.11
CA ALA A 47 -19.02 -29.75 -22.18
C ALA A 47 -19.22 -31.12 -21.53
N ARG A 48 -19.11 -31.20 -20.19
CA ARG A 48 -19.68 -32.30 -19.43
C ARG A 48 -20.56 -31.82 -18.28
N LEU A 49 -21.85 -31.83 -18.57
CA LEU A 49 -22.95 -31.87 -17.62
C LEU A 49 -22.86 -33.15 -16.78
N VAL A 50 -22.57 -33.05 -15.49
CA VAL A 50 -22.99 -34.07 -14.51
C VAL A 50 -23.49 -33.37 -13.25
N GLY A 51 -24.81 -33.29 -13.14
CA GLY A 51 -25.52 -32.90 -11.94
C GLY A 51 -25.43 -34.00 -10.89
N GLY A 52 -24.84 -33.67 -9.74
CA GLY A 52 -24.95 -34.41 -8.50
C GLY A 52 -25.14 -33.41 -7.38
N ALA A 53 -26.38 -33.21 -6.94
CA ALA A 53 -26.71 -32.36 -5.80
C ALA A 53 -26.14 -32.99 -4.52
N ARG A 54 -24.93 -32.55 -4.14
CA ARG A 54 -24.30 -32.91 -2.87
C ARG A 54 -25.01 -32.14 -1.74
N PRO A 55 -25.60 -32.80 -0.74
CA PRO A 55 -26.18 -32.12 0.40
C PRO A 55 -25.12 -31.27 1.12
N PRO A 56 -25.44 -30.03 1.54
CA PRO A 56 -24.50 -29.19 2.27
C PRO A 56 -24.17 -29.86 3.60
N ALA A 57 -22.90 -30.22 3.81
CA ALA A 57 -22.44 -30.74 5.09
C ALA A 57 -22.58 -29.64 6.16
N PRO A 58 -23.17 -29.94 7.34
CA PRO A 58 -23.41 -28.94 8.39
C PRO A 58 -22.16 -28.48 9.16
N ASP A 59 -20.97 -28.97 8.82
CA ASP A 59 -19.70 -28.57 9.45
C ASP A 59 -18.75 -27.94 8.41
N ALA A 60 -19.24 -26.93 7.69
CA ALA A 60 -18.36 -26.06 6.91
C ALA A 60 -17.48 -25.28 7.90
N VAL A 61 -16.29 -25.81 8.17
CA VAL A 61 -15.18 -25.07 8.78
C VAL A 61 -15.17 -23.68 8.14
N PRO A 62 -15.34 -22.59 8.91
CA PRO A 62 -15.41 -21.25 8.34
C PRO A 62 -14.17 -21.08 7.47
N ALA A 63 -14.40 -20.89 6.17
CA ALA A 63 -13.32 -20.72 5.22
C ALA A 63 -12.37 -19.66 5.80
N PRO A 64 -11.05 -19.92 5.82
CA PRO A 64 -10.09 -18.95 6.35
C PRO A 64 -10.40 -17.62 5.67
N ALA A 65 -10.61 -16.58 6.47
CA ALA A 65 -11.05 -15.26 6.02
C ALA A 65 -10.40 -14.94 4.66
N GLY A 66 -11.21 -14.92 3.61
CA GLY A 66 -10.74 -15.04 2.23
C GLY A 66 -9.71 -13.98 1.85
N GLU A 67 -8.91 -14.29 0.85
CA GLU A 67 -7.97 -13.33 0.29
C GLU A 67 -8.73 -12.10 -0.24
N LEU A 68 -8.25 -10.91 0.12
CA LEU A 68 -8.87 -9.66 -0.31
C LEU A 68 -7.92 -8.90 -1.23
N SER A 69 -8.31 -8.70 -2.48
CA SER A 69 -7.50 -8.00 -3.49
C SER A 69 -8.19 -6.73 -4.01
N ALA A 70 -7.42 -5.67 -4.28
CA ALA A 70 -7.91 -4.48 -4.95
C ALA A 70 -6.84 -3.84 -5.82
N ASP A 71 -7.26 -3.27 -6.95
CA ASP A 71 -6.44 -2.37 -7.75
C ASP A 71 -6.74 -0.92 -7.34
N VAL A 72 -5.71 -0.16 -7.00
CA VAL A 72 -5.79 1.18 -6.41
C VAL A 72 -4.85 2.16 -7.10
N TYR A 73 -5.10 3.45 -6.94
CA TYR A 73 -4.12 4.50 -7.26
C TYR A 73 -3.35 4.90 -6.02
N ARG A 74 -2.03 4.76 -6.05
CA ARG A 74 -1.16 5.39 -5.06
C ARG A 74 -1.18 6.89 -5.27
N MET A 75 -1.50 7.62 -4.21
CA MET A 75 -1.47 9.07 -4.19
C MET A 75 -0.14 9.56 -3.64
N VAL A 76 0.27 10.74 -4.07
CA VAL A 76 1.39 11.49 -3.50
C VAL A 76 0.95 12.91 -3.24
N SER A 77 1.53 13.55 -2.22
CA SER A 77 1.36 14.98 -2.04
C SER A 77 1.91 15.71 -3.27
N GLY A 78 1.08 16.56 -3.86
CA GLY A 78 1.52 17.57 -4.81
C GLY A 78 2.45 18.56 -4.11
N GLY A 79 3.07 19.43 -4.92
CA GLY A 79 3.83 20.57 -4.40
C GLY A 79 2.94 21.57 -3.66
N CYS A 80 3.46 22.79 -3.49
CA CYS A 80 2.81 23.94 -2.83
C CYS A 80 1.27 23.87 -2.83
N GLY A 81 0.65 23.57 -1.69
CA GLY A 81 -0.81 23.50 -1.54
C GLY A 81 -1.37 22.22 -0.93
N GLY A 82 -0.56 21.18 -0.70
CA GLY A 82 -0.97 20.01 0.10
C GLY A 82 -2.05 19.12 -0.54
N SER A 83 -2.36 19.31 -1.82
CA SER A 83 -3.31 18.45 -2.54
C SER A 83 -2.70 17.07 -2.80
N LEU A 84 -3.52 16.02 -2.71
CA LEU A 84 -3.12 14.67 -3.11
C LEU A 84 -3.38 14.49 -4.61
N LYS A 85 -2.41 13.93 -5.34
CA LYS A 85 -2.56 13.57 -6.76
C LYS A 85 -2.26 12.09 -6.98
N ARG A 86 -2.97 11.47 -7.92
CA ARG A 86 -2.66 10.11 -8.39
C ARG A 86 -1.24 10.08 -8.97
N HIS A 87 -0.45 9.11 -8.54
CA HIS A 87 0.93 8.91 -9.00
C HIS A 87 1.05 7.68 -9.90
N ASP A 88 0.67 6.52 -9.37
CA ASP A 88 0.76 5.24 -10.09
C ASP A 88 -0.33 4.26 -9.64
N GLN A 89 -0.71 3.32 -10.50
CA GLN A 89 -1.63 2.24 -10.15
C GLN A 89 -0.88 1.06 -9.55
N ARG A 90 -1.44 0.47 -8.49
CA ARG A 90 -0.89 -0.70 -7.80
C ARG A 90 -1.99 -1.68 -7.44
N SER A 91 -1.60 -2.93 -7.25
CA SER A 91 -2.47 -3.94 -6.65
C SER A 91 -2.10 -4.10 -5.17
N LEU A 92 -3.12 -4.30 -4.34
CA LEU A 92 -3.04 -4.66 -2.93
C LEU A 92 -3.65 -6.05 -2.75
N LEU A 93 -3.03 -6.89 -1.92
CA LEU A 93 -3.56 -8.19 -1.53
C LEU A 93 -3.38 -8.39 -0.03
N ILE A 94 -4.46 -8.69 0.67
CA ILE A 94 -4.41 -9.20 2.04
C ILE A 94 -4.53 -10.73 1.96
N SER A 95 -3.47 -11.42 2.39
CA SER A 95 -3.43 -12.88 2.45
C SER A 95 -2.44 -13.31 3.55
N GLY A 96 -2.77 -14.38 4.28
CA GLY A 96 -1.88 -14.96 5.29
C GLY A 96 -1.42 -14.00 6.39
N GLY A 97 -2.31 -13.10 6.85
CA GLY A 97 -1.97 -12.11 7.89
C GLY A 97 -0.99 -11.02 7.42
N CYS A 98 -0.80 -10.88 6.11
CA CYS A 98 0.09 -9.90 5.50
C CYS A 98 -0.69 -9.04 4.48
N LEU A 99 -0.30 -7.77 4.39
CA LEU A 99 -0.63 -6.90 3.27
C LEU A 99 0.55 -6.89 2.28
N LEU A 100 0.27 -7.34 1.07
CA LEU A 100 1.18 -7.35 -0.06
C LEU A 100 0.88 -6.13 -0.94
N ILE A 101 1.87 -5.27 -1.12
CA ILE A 101 1.82 -4.11 -2.02
C ILE A 101 2.68 -4.42 -3.23
N TYR A 102 2.06 -4.50 -4.41
CA TYR A 102 2.77 -4.83 -5.64
C TYR A 102 3.44 -3.62 -6.28
N ASP A 103 4.39 -3.88 -7.17
CA ASP A 103 5.02 -2.84 -7.99
C ASP A 103 4.00 -2.19 -8.95
N LYS A 104 4.36 -1.01 -9.48
CA LYS A 104 3.51 -0.24 -10.39
C LYS A 104 3.02 -1.11 -11.56
N GLY A 105 1.70 -1.23 -11.70
CA GLY A 105 1.06 -1.99 -12.77
C GLY A 105 1.33 -3.51 -12.75
N SER A 106 1.91 -4.06 -11.68
CA SER A 106 2.16 -5.50 -11.55
C SER A 106 1.19 -6.14 -10.56
N ARG A 107 0.80 -7.38 -10.85
CA ARG A 107 0.06 -8.28 -9.95
C ARG A 107 0.88 -9.46 -9.44
N SER A 108 2.13 -9.59 -9.91
CA SER A 108 3.01 -10.74 -9.61
C SER A 108 4.27 -10.32 -8.85
N LYS A 109 4.76 -9.10 -9.06
CA LYS A 109 5.98 -8.60 -8.41
C LYS A 109 5.63 -7.82 -7.15
N VAL A 110 5.83 -8.44 -6.00
CA VAL A 110 5.62 -7.82 -4.69
C VAL A 110 6.72 -6.78 -4.44
N LYS A 111 6.34 -5.55 -4.13
CA LYS A 111 7.27 -4.47 -3.76
C LYS A 111 7.49 -4.40 -2.25
N THR A 112 6.44 -4.62 -1.48
CA THR A 112 6.48 -4.49 -0.03
C THR A 112 5.54 -5.51 0.59
N VAL A 113 6.03 -6.21 1.60
CA VAL A 113 5.25 -7.10 2.46
C VAL A 113 5.12 -6.41 3.82
N VAL A 114 3.91 -6.28 4.33
CA VAL A 114 3.62 -5.68 5.63
C VAL A 114 2.91 -6.72 6.47
N ASN A 115 3.48 -7.07 7.63
CA ASN A 115 2.79 -7.91 8.61
C ASN A 115 1.65 -7.10 9.23
N LEU A 116 0.42 -7.61 9.19
CA LEU A 116 -0.73 -6.91 9.80
C LEU A 116 -0.59 -6.81 11.32
N VAL A 117 0.06 -7.80 11.95
CA VAL A 117 0.35 -7.80 13.37
C VAL A 117 1.59 -6.93 13.63
N GLY A 118 1.34 -5.68 14.03
CA GLY A 118 2.37 -4.73 14.45
C GLY A 118 3.10 -4.00 13.32
N GLY A 119 2.88 -4.35 12.05
CA GLY A 119 3.44 -3.62 10.91
C GLY A 119 2.59 -2.42 10.46
N ILE A 120 1.36 -2.30 10.95
CA ILE A 120 0.48 -1.14 10.68
C ILE A 120 0.42 -0.30 11.95
N GLU A 121 0.83 0.96 11.84
CA GLU A 121 0.77 1.93 12.93
C GLU A 121 -0.57 2.68 12.91
N PHE A 122 -1.02 3.04 11.70
CA PHE A 122 -2.24 3.83 11.53
C PHE A 122 -2.92 3.47 10.22
N CYS A 123 -4.25 3.30 10.26
CA CYS A 123 -5.07 3.07 9.08
C CYS A 123 -6.38 3.85 9.21
N ARG A 124 -6.67 4.72 8.24
CA ARG A 124 -7.91 5.50 8.22
C ARG A 124 -8.41 5.70 6.81
N LEU A 125 -9.70 5.46 6.60
CA LEU A 125 -10.40 5.76 5.36
C LEU A 125 -11.00 7.17 5.41
N THR A 126 -10.82 7.96 4.36
CA THR A 126 -11.52 9.23 4.18
C THR A 126 -12.87 9.02 3.50
N SER A 127 -13.78 9.99 3.59
CA SER A 127 -15.08 9.96 2.91
C SER A 127 -14.99 9.88 1.37
N THR A 128 -13.82 10.20 0.80
CA THR A 128 -13.57 10.19 -0.64
C THR A 128 -13.02 8.85 -1.15
N GLY A 129 -13.00 7.79 -0.33
CA GLY A 129 -12.44 6.49 -0.73
C GLY A 129 -10.91 6.44 -0.74
N VAL A 130 -10.25 7.38 -0.05
CA VAL A 130 -8.78 7.39 0.08
C VAL A 130 -8.40 6.77 1.42
N LEU A 131 -7.65 5.68 1.37
CA LEU A 131 -7.08 5.01 2.53
C LEU A 131 -5.72 5.63 2.86
N SER A 132 -5.60 6.22 4.04
CA SER A 132 -4.35 6.68 4.64
C SER A 132 -3.77 5.56 5.50
N LEU A 133 -2.57 5.09 5.17
CA LEU A 133 -1.92 3.95 5.81
C LEU A 133 -0.49 4.33 6.22
N VAL A 134 -0.16 4.20 7.50
CA VAL A 134 1.21 4.31 8.01
C VAL A 134 1.67 2.93 8.41
N VAL A 135 2.77 2.48 7.79
CA VAL A 135 3.37 1.17 8.06
C VAL A 135 4.75 1.32 8.67
N ASN A 136 5.07 0.44 9.60
CA ASN A 136 6.39 0.35 10.21
C ASN A 136 7.19 -0.75 9.52
N ARG A 137 8.41 -0.41 9.10
CA ARG A 137 9.34 -1.38 8.51
C ARG A 137 10.68 -1.32 9.24
N VAL A 138 11.36 -2.46 9.28
CA VAL A 138 12.76 -2.51 9.69
C VAL A 138 13.60 -1.99 8.53
N PRO A 139 14.48 -0.98 8.74
CA PRO A 139 15.39 -0.50 7.70
C PRO A 139 16.27 -1.63 7.16
N GLN A 140 16.69 -1.51 5.90
CA GLN A 140 17.59 -2.49 5.31
C GLN A 140 18.92 -2.51 6.08
N GLY A 141 19.29 -3.67 6.61
CA GLY A 141 20.52 -3.86 7.38
C GLY A 141 20.38 -3.67 8.89
N ALA A 142 19.20 -3.25 9.39
CA ALA A 142 18.87 -3.26 10.80
C ALA A 142 18.22 -4.60 11.18
N SER A 143 18.42 -5.03 12.43
CA SER A 143 17.72 -6.16 13.01
C SER A 143 16.46 -5.68 13.75
N LYS A 144 15.52 -6.59 14.04
CA LYS A 144 14.31 -6.22 14.81
C LYS A 144 14.66 -5.92 16.27
N GLU A 145 15.74 -6.52 16.74
CA GLU A 145 16.28 -6.45 18.10
C GLU A 145 16.87 -5.06 18.40
N ASP A 146 17.33 -4.35 17.38
CA ASP A 146 17.84 -2.97 17.53
C ASP A 146 16.75 -1.96 17.88
N GLY A 147 15.47 -2.34 17.74
CA GLY A 147 14.33 -1.47 18.01
C GLY A 147 14.17 -0.32 17.01
N VAL A 148 14.98 -0.28 15.94
CA VAL A 148 14.91 0.76 14.91
C VAL A 148 13.83 0.41 13.90
N THR A 149 12.85 1.30 13.76
CA THR A 149 11.78 1.20 12.75
C THR A 149 11.71 2.49 11.94
N GLU A 150 11.32 2.36 10.67
CA GLU A 150 11.04 3.48 9.78
C GLU A 150 9.54 3.46 9.46
N SER A 151 8.84 4.56 9.76
CA SER A 151 7.45 4.75 9.40
C SER A 151 7.34 5.23 7.95
N LYS A 152 6.47 4.60 7.17
CA LYS A 152 6.22 4.99 5.79
C LYS A 152 4.73 5.24 5.56
N HIS A 153 4.44 6.44 5.08
CA HIS A 153 3.07 6.89 4.83
C HIS A 153 2.67 6.62 3.37
N TYR A 154 1.56 5.91 3.20
CA TYR A 154 0.91 5.66 1.93
C TYR A 154 -0.49 6.25 1.92
N PHE A 155 -0.90 6.69 0.74
CA PHE A 155 -2.27 7.08 0.44
C PHE A 155 -2.71 6.27 -0.78
N PHE A 156 -3.83 5.55 -0.65
CA PHE A 156 -4.38 4.73 -1.73
C PHE A 156 -5.81 5.15 -2.02
N GLU A 157 -6.07 5.58 -3.24
CA GLU A 157 -7.42 5.85 -3.71
C GLU A 157 -8.00 4.59 -4.35
N PHE A 158 -9.12 4.13 -3.80
CA PHE A 158 -9.87 3.00 -4.32
C PHE A 158 -10.87 3.46 -5.37
N LEU A 159 -11.11 2.61 -6.37
CA LEU A 159 -12.18 2.82 -7.34
C LEU A 159 -13.57 2.59 -6.74
N ASP A 160 -13.67 1.65 -5.81
CA ASP A 160 -14.88 1.31 -5.08
C ASP A 160 -14.71 1.67 -3.60
N THR A 161 -15.53 2.61 -3.12
CA THR A 161 -15.51 3.09 -1.75
C THR A 161 -15.96 2.02 -0.75
N GLN A 162 -16.82 1.08 -1.16
CA GLN A 162 -17.23 -0.05 -0.32
C GLN A 162 -16.08 -1.03 -0.13
N LEU A 163 -15.38 -1.36 -1.21
CA LEU A 163 -14.17 -2.18 -1.14
C LEU A 163 -13.09 -1.54 -0.26
N ALA A 164 -12.94 -0.21 -0.32
CA ALA A 164 -12.04 0.53 0.55
C ALA A 164 -12.39 0.36 2.05
N ALA A 165 -13.67 0.36 2.39
CA ALA A 165 -14.14 0.13 3.75
C ALA A 165 -13.87 -1.31 4.22
N VAL A 166 -14.09 -2.30 3.35
CA VAL A 166 -13.75 -3.71 3.64
C VAL A 166 -12.24 -3.86 3.87
N PHE A 167 -11.41 -3.25 3.02
CA PHE A 167 -9.95 -3.21 3.21
C PHE A 167 -9.56 -2.55 4.52
N GLN A 168 -10.13 -1.39 4.85
CA GLN A 168 -9.82 -0.69 6.09
C GLN A 168 -10.14 -1.54 7.32
N ALA A 169 -11.30 -2.20 7.35
CA ALA A 169 -11.68 -3.09 8.44
C ALA A 169 -10.73 -4.29 8.57
N ALA A 170 -10.32 -4.89 7.44
CA ALA A 170 -9.37 -6.00 7.43
C ALA A 170 -7.95 -5.61 7.90
N LEU A 171 -7.56 -4.35 7.72
CA LEU A 171 -6.25 -3.81 8.13
C LEU A 171 -6.21 -3.34 9.59
N THR A 172 -7.35 -3.27 10.27
CA THR A 172 -7.44 -2.89 11.70
C THR A 172 -7.80 -4.11 12.55
N PRO A 173 -6.83 -5.00 12.85
CA PRO A 173 -7.10 -6.24 13.57
C PRO A 173 -7.44 -6.05 15.06
N GLU A 174 -7.43 -4.82 15.60
CA GLU A 174 -7.85 -4.53 16.99
C GLU A 174 -9.28 -5.01 17.34
N GLN A 175 -10.04 -5.51 16.37
CA GLN A 175 -11.36 -6.09 16.59
C GLN A 175 -11.42 -7.62 16.60
N LEU A 176 -10.30 -8.33 16.44
CA LEU A 176 -10.30 -9.79 16.62
C LEU A 176 -10.04 -10.10 18.10
N PRO A 177 -11.07 -10.56 18.86
CA PRO A 177 -10.86 -11.02 20.23
C PRO A 177 -9.81 -12.14 20.20
N ASN A 178 -8.87 -12.11 21.15
CA ASN A 178 -7.92 -13.19 21.37
C ASN A 178 -8.70 -14.52 21.46
N LEU A 179 -8.65 -15.33 20.40
CA LEU A 179 -9.15 -16.71 20.37
C LEU A 179 -8.07 -17.65 20.86
#